data_AF-A0A2M8KIT7-F1
#
_entry.id   AF-A0A2M8KIT7-F1
#
_cell.length_a   1.000
_cell.length_b   1.000
_cell.length_c   1.000
_cell.angle_alpha   90.00
_cell.angle_beta   90.00
_cell.angle_gamma   90.00
#
_symmetry.space_group_name_H-M   'P 1'
#
loop_
_entity.id
_entity.type
_entity.pdbx_description
1 polymer ?
#
loop_
_entity_poly.entity_id
_entity_poly.type
_entity_poly.pdbx_seq_one_letter_code
_entity_poly.pdbx_strand_id
1 'polypeptide(L)'
;MPHETRADLQLTIDLMKRLRQIRGVENSYGFSIIYPGTEMETMAKQLGIFPPDFSWNSPYESVKYKLVGVDKSLPLMEWPGAEIETVKTYLTRQLGLGKSPAKKLWIKIKKIKSFKDIGQLLKIGFKFLLNK
;
A
#
# COMPACT_ATOMS: atom_id res chain seq x y z
N MET A 1 8.75 -9.08 -8.75
CA MET A 1 9.89 -9.18 -9.69
C MET A 1 9.55 -8.43 -10.98
N PRO A 2 10.52 -7.84 -11.70
CA PRO A 2 10.23 -6.89 -12.78
C PRO A 2 9.61 -7.49 -14.04
N HIS A 3 9.57 -8.81 -14.16
CA HIS A 3 8.80 -9.53 -15.19
C HIS A 3 7.55 -10.19 -14.64
N GLU A 4 7.10 -9.82 -13.44
CA GLU A 4 5.85 -10.35 -12.92
C GLU A 4 4.72 -10.05 -13.91
N THR A 5 3.71 -10.87 -13.85
CA THR A 5 2.46 -10.71 -14.56
C THR A 5 1.33 -10.68 -13.53
N ARG A 6 0.14 -10.33 -13.99
CA ARG A 6 -1.04 -10.44 -13.12
C ARG A 6 -1.28 -11.89 -12.67
N ALA A 7 -0.86 -12.87 -13.48
CA ALA A 7 -0.91 -14.28 -13.12
C ALA A 7 0.03 -14.59 -11.95
N ASP A 8 1.24 -14.04 -11.93
CA ASP A 8 2.18 -14.23 -10.83
C ASP A 8 1.68 -13.59 -9.52
N LEU A 9 1.04 -12.43 -9.63
CA LEU A 9 0.36 -11.80 -8.49
C LEU A 9 -0.76 -12.70 -7.95
N GLN A 10 -1.51 -13.36 -8.83
CA GLN A 10 -2.57 -14.29 -8.45
C GLN A 10 -1.99 -15.55 -7.77
N LEU A 11 -0.90 -16.11 -8.30
CA LEU A 11 -0.20 -17.24 -7.68
C LEU A 11 0.29 -16.90 -6.27
N THR A 12 0.83 -15.69 -6.09
CA THR A 12 1.27 -15.18 -4.78
C THR A 12 0.10 -15.10 -3.81
N ILE A 13 -1.04 -14.55 -4.24
CA ILE A 13 -2.26 -14.47 -3.43
C ILE A 13 -2.77 -15.84 -3.03
N ASP A 14 -2.78 -16.80 -3.96
CA ASP A 14 -3.29 -18.14 -3.70
C ASP A 14 -2.36 -18.90 -2.75
N LEU A 15 -1.04 -18.74 -2.91
CA LEU A 15 -0.06 -19.23 -1.95
C LEU A 15 -0.31 -18.61 -0.56
N MET A 16 -0.52 -17.30 -0.48
CA MET A 16 -0.82 -16.64 0.79
C MET A 16 -2.11 -17.19 1.42
N LYS A 17 -3.19 -17.37 0.64
CA LYS A 17 -4.45 -17.95 1.14
C LYS A 17 -4.24 -19.35 1.69
N ARG A 18 -3.45 -20.20 1.03
CA ARG A 18 -3.09 -21.56 1.48
C ARG A 18 -2.29 -21.51 2.78
N LEU A 19 -1.23 -20.71 2.83
CA LEU A 19 -0.37 -20.59 4.02
C LEU A 19 -1.14 -20.09 5.25
N ARG A 20 -2.14 -19.22 5.06
CA ARG A 20 -2.99 -18.72 6.16
C ARG A 20 -3.83 -19.80 6.84
N GLN A 21 -4.05 -20.95 6.19
CA GLN A 21 -4.78 -22.08 6.78
C GLN A 21 -3.91 -22.87 7.77
N ILE A 22 -2.59 -22.68 7.73
CA ILE A 22 -1.64 -23.36 8.62
C ILE A 22 -1.56 -22.58 9.94
N ARG A 23 -1.82 -23.28 11.05
CA ARG A 23 -1.77 -22.68 12.39
C ARG A 23 -0.35 -22.19 12.71
N GLY A 24 -0.24 -20.96 13.19
CA GLY A 24 1.04 -20.36 13.59
C GLY A 24 1.79 -19.65 12.46
N VAL A 25 1.25 -19.64 11.23
CA VAL A 25 1.83 -18.87 10.13
C VAL A 25 1.28 -17.45 10.14
N GLU A 26 2.15 -16.47 10.35
CA GLU A 26 1.84 -15.07 10.11
C GLU A 26 1.99 -14.78 8.62
N ASN A 27 0.97 -14.14 8.04
CA ASN A 27 0.95 -13.86 6.62
C ASN A 27 0.74 -12.36 6.39
N SER A 28 1.86 -11.66 6.29
CA SER A 28 1.93 -10.24 5.92
C SER A 28 2.29 -10.11 4.45
N TYR A 29 1.77 -9.06 3.81
CA TYR A 29 2.30 -8.64 2.51
C TYR A 29 3.06 -7.33 2.70
N GLY A 30 4.06 -7.12 1.86
CA GLY A 30 4.82 -5.90 1.77
C GLY A 30 5.29 -5.68 0.35
N PHE A 31 5.76 -4.47 0.08
CA PHE A 31 6.48 -4.17 -1.15
C PHE A 31 7.98 -4.34 -0.89
N SER A 32 8.71 -4.80 -1.90
CA SER A 32 10.16 -4.94 -1.80
C SER A 32 10.81 -3.57 -1.71
N ILE A 33 11.58 -3.34 -0.65
CA ILE A 33 12.36 -2.12 -0.45
C ILE A 33 13.69 -2.26 -1.20
N ILE A 34 14.09 -1.21 -1.90
CA ILE A 34 15.41 -1.14 -2.55
C ILE A 34 16.41 -0.58 -1.53
N TYR A 35 17.60 -1.16 -1.46
CA TYR A 35 18.69 -0.70 -0.58
C TYR A 35 19.94 -0.36 -1.41
N PRO A 36 20.78 0.60 -0.95
CA PRO A 36 22.00 0.97 -1.65
C PRO A 36 22.98 -0.22 -1.76
N GLY A 37 23.66 -0.33 -2.89
CA GLY A 37 24.64 -1.38 -3.19
C GLY A 37 24.05 -2.76 -3.48
N THR A 38 22.73 -2.89 -3.55
CA THR A 38 22.08 -4.20 -3.82
C THR A 38 21.83 -4.42 -5.31
N GLU A 39 21.69 -5.67 -5.73
CA GLU A 39 21.29 -6.02 -7.10
C GLU A 39 19.93 -5.38 -7.47
N MET A 40 19.03 -5.24 -6.49
CA MET A 40 17.76 -4.53 -6.68
C MET A 40 17.97 -3.06 -7.06
N GLU A 41 18.98 -2.39 -6.52
CA GLU A 41 19.29 -1.00 -6.91
C GLU A 41 19.77 -0.94 -8.35
N THR A 42 20.70 -1.81 -8.74
CA THR A 42 21.21 -1.89 -10.11
C THR A 42 20.07 -2.10 -11.10
N MET A 43 19.17 -3.03 -10.77
CA MET A 43 17.99 -3.32 -11.56
C MET A 43 17.01 -2.15 -11.62
N ALA A 44 16.72 -1.51 -10.48
CA ALA A 44 15.83 -0.36 -10.42
C ALA A 44 16.35 0.83 -11.22
N LYS A 45 17.68 1.06 -11.24
CA LYS A 45 18.32 2.06 -12.10
C LYS A 45 18.15 1.73 -13.59
N GLN A 46 18.38 0.48 -13.98
CA GLN A 46 18.21 0.04 -15.38
C GLN A 46 16.76 0.19 -15.87
N LEU A 47 15.80 -0.02 -14.98
CA LEU A 47 14.37 0.10 -15.28
C LEU A 47 13.84 1.54 -15.14
N GLY A 48 14.67 2.51 -14.74
CA GLY A 48 14.24 3.89 -14.55
C GLY A 48 13.22 4.09 -13.42
N ILE A 49 13.24 3.23 -12.40
CA ILE A 49 12.32 3.32 -11.24
C ILE A 49 12.68 4.54 -10.38
N PHE A 50 13.97 4.87 -10.28
CA PHE A 50 14.42 6.04 -9.56
C PHE A 50 14.15 7.32 -10.36
N PRO A 51 13.80 8.43 -9.68
CA PRO A 51 13.87 9.76 -10.28
C PRO A 51 15.26 10.05 -10.87
N PRO A 52 15.36 10.84 -11.95
CA PRO A 52 16.64 11.17 -12.59
C PRO A 52 17.68 11.81 -11.66
N ASP A 53 17.22 12.50 -10.61
CA ASP A 53 18.00 13.21 -9.62
C ASP A 53 18.14 12.45 -8.28
N PHE A 54 17.74 11.18 -8.24
CA PHE A 54 17.81 10.37 -7.02
C PHE A 54 19.24 10.20 -6.50
N SER A 55 19.40 10.41 -5.20
CA SER A 55 20.65 10.20 -4.47
C SER A 55 20.37 9.64 -3.08
N TRP A 56 21.09 8.58 -2.70
CA TRP A 56 21.06 8.05 -1.33
C TRP A 56 21.56 9.04 -0.28
N ASN A 57 22.33 10.04 -0.70
CA ASN A 57 22.88 11.08 0.19
C ASN A 57 21.94 12.29 0.32
N SER A 58 20.73 12.22 -0.23
CA SER A 58 19.75 13.29 -0.18
C SER A 58 18.41 12.76 0.33
N PRO A 59 17.60 13.58 1.04
CA PRO A 59 16.27 13.17 1.44
C PRO A 59 15.43 12.79 0.22
N TYR A 60 14.85 11.60 0.25
CA TYR A 60 13.92 11.12 -0.75
C TYR A 60 12.52 11.03 -0.13
N GLU A 61 11.52 11.53 -0.85
CA GLU A 61 10.12 11.31 -0.48
C GLU A 61 9.26 11.02 -1.72
N SER A 62 8.51 9.93 -1.68
CA SER A 62 7.53 9.59 -2.70
C SER A 62 6.09 9.84 -2.22
N VAL A 63 5.37 10.71 -2.91
CA VAL A 63 3.95 10.98 -2.66
C VAL A 63 3.11 9.72 -2.86
N LYS A 64 3.47 8.90 -3.86
CA LYS A 64 2.80 7.64 -4.18
C LYS A 64 2.84 6.65 -3.01
N TYR A 65 3.98 6.52 -2.34
CA TYR A 65 4.15 5.60 -1.22
C TYR A 65 3.35 6.01 0.01
N LYS A 66 3.21 7.33 0.24
CA LYS A 66 2.33 7.88 1.26
C LYS A 66 0.87 7.47 1.04
N LEU A 67 0.37 7.51 -0.21
CA LEU A 67 -1.00 7.12 -0.55
C LEU A 67 -1.24 5.63 -0.31
N VAL A 68 -0.24 4.79 -0.59
CA VAL A 68 -0.28 3.37 -0.27
C VAL A 68 0.12 3.04 1.16
N GLY A 69 0.28 4.02 2.04
CA GLY A 69 0.52 3.81 3.48
C GLY A 69 1.78 2.99 3.78
N VAL A 70 2.77 3.08 2.89
CA VAL A 70 4.13 2.57 3.08
C VAL A 70 5.01 3.75 3.47
N ASP A 71 6.20 3.50 4.02
CA ASP A 71 7.16 4.56 4.30
C ASP A 71 7.48 5.34 3.01
N LYS A 72 7.28 6.65 3.05
CA LYS A 72 7.50 7.55 1.91
C LYS A 72 8.98 7.76 1.60
N SER A 73 9.86 7.49 2.57
CA SER A 73 11.30 7.72 2.47
C SER A 73 12.07 6.54 1.87
N LEU A 74 11.41 5.40 1.69
CA LEU A 74 12.03 4.18 1.20
C LEU A 74 11.64 3.95 -0.27
N PRO A 75 12.61 3.92 -1.21
CA PRO A 75 12.33 3.53 -2.58
C PRO A 75 11.87 2.08 -2.64
N LEU A 76 10.79 1.84 -3.37
CA LEU A 76 10.18 0.52 -3.50
C LEU A 76 10.40 0.00 -4.91
N MET A 77 10.62 -1.31 -5.03
CA MET A 77 10.65 -1.97 -6.31
C MET A 77 9.23 -2.01 -6.86
N GLU A 78 8.97 -1.16 -7.83
CA GLU A 78 7.70 -1.16 -8.55
C GLU A 78 7.72 -2.20 -9.67
N TRP A 79 6.58 -2.86 -9.83
CA TRP A 79 6.39 -3.79 -10.92
C TRP A 79 5.96 -3.00 -12.18
N PRO A 80 6.69 -3.08 -13.30
CA PRO A 80 6.32 -2.33 -14.52
C PRO A 80 4.94 -2.68 -15.09
N GLY A 81 4.39 -3.86 -14.78
CA GLY A 81 3.07 -4.27 -15.27
C GLY A 81 1.87 -3.68 -14.52
N ALA A 82 2.06 -3.08 -13.35
CA ALA A 82 0.98 -2.44 -12.61
C ALA A 82 1.49 -1.43 -11.57
N GLU A 83 0.80 -0.29 -11.45
CA GLU A 83 1.10 0.68 -10.42
C GLU A 83 0.91 0.10 -9.01
N ILE A 84 1.75 0.56 -8.07
CA ILE A 84 1.73 0.10 -6.67
C ILE A 84 0.36 0.25 -6.00
N GLU A 85 -0.43 1.24 -6.41
CA GLU A 85 -1.80 1.49 -5.93
C GLU A 85 -2.77 0.38 -6.37
N THR A 86 -2.67 -0.01 -7.64
CA THR A 86 -3.45 -1.11 -8.22
C THR A 86 -3.11 -2.42 -7.55
N VAL A 87 -1.80 -2.70 -7.38
CA VAL A 87 -1.31 -3.92 -6.72
C VAL A 87 -1.80 -3.96 -5.27
N LYS A 88 -1.67 -2.86 -4.51
CA LYS A 88 -2.18 -2.79 -3.13
C LYS A 88 -3.68 -3.03 -3.05
N THR A 89 -4.45 -2.38 -3.91
CA THR A 89 -5.92 -2.50 -3.92
C THR A 89 -6.33 -3.94 -4.22
N TYR A 90 -5.66 -4.57 -5.18
CA TYR A 90 -5.88 -5.96 -5.54
C TYR A 90 -5.57 -6.91 -4.37
N LEU A 91 -4.38 -6.79 -3.76
CA LEU A 91 -3.97 -7.58 -2.60
C LEU A 91 -4.93 -7.40 -1.42
N THR A 92 -5.28 -6.15 -1.09
CA THR A 92 -6.17 -5.84 0.04
C THR A 92 -7.56 -6.46 -0.15
N ARG A 93 -8.09 -6.42 -1.38
CA ARG A 93 -9.39 -7.01 -1.72
C ARG A 93 -9.33 -8.53 -1.66
N GLN A 94 -8.32 -9.15 -2.26
CA GLN A 94 -8.21 -10.60 -2.38
C GLN A 94 -7.87 -11.31 -1.07
N LEU A 95 -7.06 -10.68 -0.22
CA LEU A 95 -6.63 -11.25 1.06
C LEU A 95 -7.61 -10.94 2.20
N GLY A 96 -8.68 -10.17 1.93
CA GLY A 96 -9.63 -9.72 2.95
C GLY A 96 -8.97 -8.88 4.04
N LEU A 97 -7.83 -8.23 3.73
CA LEU A 97 -7.05 -7.40 4.67
C LEU A 97 -7.62 -5.98 4.81
N GLY A 98 -8.69 -5.68 4.07
CA GLY A 98 -9.49 -4.49 4.32
C GLY A 98 -10.07 -4.53 5.73
N LYS A 99 -9.60 -3.65 6.61
CA LYS A 99 -10.32 -3.38 7.88
C LYS A 99 -11.77 -3.05 7.51
N SER A 100 -12.74 -3.72 8.14
CA SER A 100 -14.17 -3.43 7.92
C SER A 100 -14.37 -1.92 7.95
N PRO A 101 -15.11 -1.32 7.01
CA PRO A 101 -15.37 0.12 7.01
C PRO A 101 -15.93 0.55 8.37
N ALA A 102 -16.74 -0.30 9.01
CA ALA A 102 -17.23 -0.14 10.38
C ALA A 102 -16.11 -0.03 11.44
N LYS A 103 -15.03 -0.83 11.37
CA LYS A 103 -13.92 -0.78 12.33
C LYS A 103 -13.05 0.46 12.14
N LYS A 104 -12.86 0.91 10.88
CA LYS A 104 -12.20 2.21 10.59
C LYS A 104 -13.03 3.38 11.09
N LEU A 105 -14.35 3.33 10.89
CA LEU A 105 -15.30 4.32 11.38
C LEU A 105 -15.32 4.35 12.91
N TRP A 106 -15.33 3.18 13.57
CA TRP A 106 -15.31 3.06 15.02
C TRP A 106 -14.02 3.59 15.64
N ILE A 107 -12.85 3.31 15.04
CA ILE A 107 -11.57 3.87 15.50
C ILE A 107 -11.53 5.39 15.31
N LYS A 108 -12.11 5.92 14.22
CA LYS A 108 -12.26 7.38 14.03
C LYS A 108 -13.21 7.97 15.06
N ILE A 109 -14.38 7.36 15.29
CA ILE A 109 -15.36 7.80 16.28
C ILE A 109 -14.77 7.79 17.69
N LYS A 110 -14.05 6.72 18.07
CA LYS A 110 -13.42 6.58 19.39
C LYS A 110 -12.26 7.56 19.62
N LYS A 111 -11.72 8.17 18.56
CA LYS A 111 -10.72 9.24 18.62
C LYS A 111 -11.33 10.64 18.71
N ILE A 112 -12.65 10.78 18.55
CA ILE A 112 -13.34 12.07 18.70
C ILE A 112 -13.54 12.34 20.19
N LYS A 113 -12.77 13.27 20.74
CA LYS A 113 -12.92 13.75 22.12
C LYS A 113 -13.67 15.08 22.23
N SER A 114 -14.13 15.67 21.12
CA SER A 114 -14.78 16.98 21.09
C SER A 114 -16.01 17.01 20.20
N PHE A 115 -17.10 17.58 20.71
CA PHE A 115 -18.38 17.76 19.98
C PHE A 115 -18.24 18.62 18.72
N LYS A 116 -17.18 19.43 18.59
CA LYS A 116 -16.88 20.20 17.36
C LYS A 116 -16.49 19.32 16.18
N ASP A 117 -15.85 18.15 16.40
CA ASP A 117 -15.41 17.26 15.31
C ASP A 117 -16.55 16.39 14.76
N ILE A 118 -17.60 16.18 15.56
CA ILE A 118 -18.82 15.47 15.15
C ILE A 118 -19.55 16.25 14.05
N GLY A 119 -19.60 17.58 14.16
CA GLY A 119 -20.20 18.45 13.15
C GLY A 119 -19.46 18.42 11.81
N GLN A 120 -18.14 18.23 11.80
CA GLN A 120 -17.36 18.09 10.56
C GLN A 120 -17.61 16.74 9.88
N LEU A 121 -17.73 15.66 10.66
CA LEU A 121 -18.05 14.33 10.11
C LEU A 121 -19.47 14.23 9.58
N LEU A 122 -20.44 14.88 10.23
CA LEU A 122 -21.81 14.99 9.72
C LEU A 122 -21.87 15.81 8.43
N LYS A 123 -21.12 16.92 8.31
CA LYS A 123 -21.02 17.68 7.06
C LYS A 123 -20.42 16.85 5.92
N ILE A 124 -19.38 16.06 6.20
CA ILE A 124 -18.77 15.15 5.21
C ILE A 124 -19.77 14.04 4.81
N GLY A 125 -20.50 13.47 5.77
CA GLY A 125 -21.54 12.48 5.52
C GLY A 125 -22.72 13.02 4.69
N PHE A 126 -23.20 14.23 5.01
CA PHE A 126 -24.26 14.90 4.25
C PHE A 126 -23.82 15.22 2.82
N LYS A 127 -22.59 15.71 2.63
CA LYS A 127 -22.06 16.02 1.30
C LYS A 127 -21.91 14.78 0.43
N PHE A 128 -21.66 13.61 1.02
CA PHE A 128 -21.57 12.33 0.31
C PHE A 128 -22.94 11.74 -0.05
N LEU A 129 -23.99 12.08 0.70
CA LEU A 129 -25.38 11.69 0.43
C LEU A 129 -26.09 12.62 -0.58
N LEU A 130 -25.68 13.89 -0.66
CA LEU A 130 -26.22 14.89 -1.61
C LEU A 130 -25.55 14.88 -2.99
N ASN A 131 -24.38 14.26 -3.14
CA ASN A 131 -23.66 14.15 -4.42
C ASN A 131 -23.88 12.78 -5.11
N LYS A 132 -25.03 12.14 -4.84
CA LYS A 132 -25.43 10.87 -5.42
C LYS A 132 -26.69 11.05 -6.26
#